data_AF-A0A1S8X8M2-F1
#
_entry.id   AF-A0A1S8X8M2-F1
#
_cell.length_a   1.000
_cell.length_b   1.000
_cell.length_c   1.000
_cell.angle_alpha   90.00
_cell.angle_beta   90.00
_cell.angle_gamma   90.00
#
_symmetry.space_group_name_H-M   'P 1'
#
loop_
_entity.id
_entity.type
_entity.pdbx_description
1 polymer ?
#
loop_
_entity_poly.entity_id
_entity_poly.type
_entity_poly.pdbx_seq_one_letter_code
_entity_poly.pdbx_strand_id
1 'polypeptide(L)'
;MLYEKGYQETDTAKSAVTTKVKGIGFTNYTNISGIGLRSWDIADLVYPALENDAFFVTTNLIVTPQQKLGTCAEIQEIHGSACLTDSDCPVDNVNHLGNGANTGKCIIQPGVSNGTCEIYSWCPLENDTLPLGREQFMFPMVENFTLLIKNDVTFRKFNVH
;
A
#
# COMPACT_ATOMS: atom_id res chain seq x y z
N MET A 1 -45.57 22.89 -12.46
CA MET A 1 -45.52 22.51 -13.90
C MET A 1 -44.35 23.18 -14.63
N LEU A 2 -44.24 24.52 -14.60
CA LEU A 2 -43.10 25.23 -15.23
C LEU A 2 -41.76 25.10 -14.47
N TYR A 3 -41.76 25.33 -13.16
CA TYR A 3 -40.52 25.32 -12.35
C TYR A 3 -39.83 23.94 -12.34
N GLU A 4 -40.59 22.89 -12.04
CA GLU A 4 -40.10 21.49 -12.01
C GLU A 4 -39.98 20.84 -13.41
N LYS A 5 -40.12 21.63 -14.48
CA LYS A 5 -40.04 21.14 -15.87
C LYS A 5 -40.94 19.93 -16.16
N GLY A 6 -42.14 19.88 -15.59
CA GLY A 6 -43.09 18.78 -15.79
C GLY A 6 -43.61 18.63 -17.23
N TYR A 7 -43.26 19.58 -18.12
CA TYR A 7 -43.50 19.51 -19.56
C TYR A 7 -42.36 18.84 -20.33
N GLN A 8 -41.26 18.46 -19.65
CA GLN A 8 -40.11 17.79 -20.24
C GLN A 8 -40.13 16.30 -19.95
N GLU A 9 -39.54 15.54 -20.86
CA GLU A 9 -39.27 14.12 -20.69
C GLU A 9 -37.83 13.91 -20.20
N THR A 10 -37.59 12.96 -19.30
CA THR A 10 -36.27 12.69 -18.70
C THR A 10 -35.74 11.30 -19.08
N ASP A 11 -34.42 11.16 -19.01
CA ASP A 11 -33.67 9.91 -19.19
C ASP A 11 -32.51 9.83 -18.18
N THR A 12 -32.02 8.62 -17.94
CA THR A 12 -30.87 8.36 -17.05
C THR A 12 -29.59 8.20 -17.87
N ALA A 13 -28.57 8.98 -17.52
CA ALA A 13 -27.25 8.88 -18.13
C ALA A 13 -26.63 7.49 -17.93
N LYS A 14 -26.06 6.92 -19.00
CA LYS A 14 -25.11 5.80 -18.94
C LYS A 14 -23.73 6.35 -19.23
N SER A 15 -22.74 5.96 -18.44
CA SER A 15 -21.41 6.55 -18.53
C SER A 15 -20.31 5.51 -18.46
N ALA A 16 -19.19 5.82 -19.11
CA ALA A 16 -17.93 5.10 -18.99
C ALA A 16 -16.79 6.09 -18.78
N VAL A 17 -15.96 5.85 -17.76
CA VAL A 17 -14.80 6.69 -17.44
C VAL A 17 -13.51 5.90 -17.68
N THR A 18 -12.52 6.54 -18.29
CA THR A 18 -11.14 6.04 -18.30
C THR A 18 -10.19 7.14 -17.87
N THR A 19 -9.18 6.76 -17.09
CA THR A 19 -8.21 7.69 -16.50
C THR A 19 -6.80 7.42 -17.05
N LYS A 20 -5.98 8.46 -17.16
CA LYS A 20 -4.56 8.33 -17.49
C LYS A 20 -3.74 9.37 -16.76
N VAL A 21 -2.88 8.92 -15.86
CA VAL A 21 -1.91 9.76 -15.15
C VAL A 21 -0.69 9.97 -16.04
N LYS A 22 -0.08 11.16 -15.98
CA LYS A 22 1.22 11.47 -16.56
C LYS A 22 2.06 12.30 -15.60
N GLY A 23 3.30 11.90 -15.43
CA GLY A 23 4.28 12.60 -14.61
C GLY A 23 5.56 11.79 -14.51
N ILE A 24 6.62 12.46 -14.08
CA ILE A 24 7.89 11.83 -13.72
C ILE A 24 8.43 12.53 -12.49
N GLY A 25 9.05 11.75 -11.62
CA GLY A 25 9.68 12.21 -10.41
C GLY A 25 11.12 11.76 -10.30
N PHE A 26 11.81 12.41 -9.39
CA PHE A 26 13.16 12.06 -9.01
C PHE A 26 13.33 12.21 -7.50
N THR A 27 13.92 11.21 -6.87
CA THR A 27 14.27 11.24 -5.46
C THR A 27 15.75 10.97 -5.29
N ASN A 28 16.40 11.73 -4.42
CA ASN A 28 17.76 11.48 -3.98
C ASN A 28 17.77 11.12 -2.49
N TYR A 29 17.53 9.84 -2.20
CA TYR A 29 17.57 9.31 -0.85
C TYR A 29 18.60 8.18 -0.72
N THR A 30 19.87 8.50 -0.96
CA THR A 30 20.99 7.54 -0.84
C THR A 30 21.09 6.89 0.54
N ASN A 31 20.56 7.54 1.58
CA ASN A 31 20.58 7.04 2.95
C ASN A 31 19.46 6.03 3.24
N ILE A 32 18.47 5.89 2.34
CA ILE A 32 17.34 4.97 2.51
C ILE A 32 17.57 3.75 1.61
N SER A 33 17.84 2.61 2.23
CA SER A 33 18.01 1.33 1.55
C SER A 33 16.79 0.98 0.71
N GLY A 34 16.99 0.56 -0.55
CA GLY A 34 15.91 0.16 -1.46
C GLY A 34 15.31 1.29 -2.30
N ILE A 35 15.55 2.56 -1.95
CA ILE A 35 15.09 3.72 -2.72
C ILE A 35 16.26 4.38 -3.45
N GLY A 36 17.26 4.86 -2.70
CA GLY A 36 18.47 5.45 -3.27
C GLY A 36 18.22 6.66 -4.19
N LEU A 37 19.10 6.83 -5.16
CA LEU A 37 18.95 7.79 -6.25
C LEU A 37 18.12 7.15 -7.37
N ARG A 38 16.87 7.60 -7.56
CA ARG A 38 15.96 6.95 -8.51
C ARG A 38 15.02 7.94 -9.19
N SER A 39 14.74 7.69 -10.47
CA SER A 39 13.64 8.31 -11.19
C SER A 39 12.40 7.42 -11.09
N TRP A 40 11.25 8.04 -10.85
CA TRP A 40 9.97 7.40 -10.64
C TRP A 40 9.01 7.82 -11.75
N ASP A 41 8.44 6.87 -12.46
CA ASP A 41 7.41 7.16 -13.47
C ASP A 41 6.03 6.65 -13.03
N ILE A 42 5.06 6.75 -13.94
CA ILE A 42 3.69 6.28 -13.70
C ILE A 42 3.60 4.77 -13.49
N ALA A 43 4.48 3.95 -14.05
CA ALA A 43 4.47 2.51 -13.85
C ALA A 43 4.95 2.13 -12.44
N ASP A 44 5.79 2.96 -11.82
CA ASP A 44 6.20 2.77 -10.43
C ASP A 44 5.15 3.28 -9.43
N LEU A 45 4.51 4.43 -9.71
CA LEU A 45 3.69 5.14 -8.71
C LEU A 45 2.19 4.87 -8.83
N VAL A 46 1.69 4.41 -9.97
CA VAL A 46 0.26 4.12 -10.20
C VAL A 46 0.05 2.61 -10.22
N TYR A 47 -0.54 2.09 -9.15
CA TYR A 47 -0.84 0.67 -9.01
C TYR A 47 -2.21 0.46 -8.36
N PRO A 48 -3.10 -0.36 -8.95
CA PRO A 48 -2.95 -1.02 -10.25
C PRO A 48 -2.94 -0.02 -11.41
N ALA A 49 -2.43 -0.42 -12.57
CA ALA A 49 -2.29 0.47 -13.73
C ALA A 49 -3.65 0.93 -14.32
N LEU A 50 -4.73 0.18 -14.08
CA LEU A 50 -6.08 0.51 -14.49
C LEU A 50 -7.07 0.04 -13.43
N GLU A 51 -7.99 0.92 -13.05
CA GLU A 51 -9.09 0.66 -12.14
C GLU A 51 -10.36 1.29 -12.71
N ASN A 52 -11.52 0.67 -12.48
CA ASN A 52 -12.78 1.22 -12.97
C ASN A 52 -13.17 2.44 -12.13
N ASP A 53 -13.41 3.56 -12.80
CA ASP A 53 -13.85 4.82 -12.19
C ASP A 53 -12.95 5.35 -11.05
N ALA A 54 -11.70 4.86 -10.96
CA ALA A 54 -10.74 5.21 -9.93
C ALA A 54 -9.31 5.20 -10.47
N PHE A 55 -8.39 5.76 -9.69
CA PHE A 55 -6.96 5.64 -9.89
C PHE A 55 -6.26 5.86 -8.54
N PHE A 56 -5.07 5.28 -8.39
CA PHE A 56 -4.25 5.42 -7.19
C PHE A 56 -2.89 6.02 -7.57
N VAL A 57 -2.36 6.93 -6.74
CA VAL A 57 -1.00 7.44 -6.90
C VAL A 57 -0.29 7.36 -5.56
N THR A 58 0.86 6.71 -5.56
CA THR A 58 1.70 6.50 -4.38
C THR A 58 2.38 7.82 -3.99
N THR A 59 2.24 8.23 -2.72
CA THR A 59 2.86 9.46 -2.17
C THR A 59 3.98 9.17 -1.19
N ASN A 60 4.00 7.96 -0.61
CA ASN A 60 5.02 7.48 0.31
C ASN A 60 5.27 5.99 0.08
N LEU A 61 6.46 5.50 0.42
CA LEU A 61 6.87 4.13 0.15
C LEU A 61 7.78 3.59 1.24
N ILE A 62 7.51 2.37 1.68
CA ILE A 62 8.41 1.52 2.47
C ILE A 62 8.83 0.36 1.57
N VAL A 63 10.11 0.02 1.57
CA VAL A 63 10.64 -1.08 0.76
C VAL A 63 11.48 -1.99 1.63
N THR A 64 11.15 -3.28 1.63
CA THR A 64 11.93 -4.32 2.29
C THR A 64 12.58 -5.20 1.22
N PRO A 65 13.80 -4.88 0.75
CA PRO A 65 14.40 -5.59 -0.36
C PRO A 65 14.89 -6.98 0.05
N GLN A 66 14.95 -7.90 -0.92
CA GLN A 66 15.57 -9.22 -0.78
C GLN A 66 14.93 -10.13 0.29
N GLN A 67 13.62 -9.99 0.50
CA GLN A 67 12.88 -10.96 1.31
C GLN A 67 13.00 -12.36 0.69
N LYS A 68 13.22 -13.35 1.57
CA LYS A 68 13.25 -14.77 1.23
C LYS A 68 12.49 -15.55 2.29
N LEU A 69 11.91 -16.67 1.91
CA LEU A 69 11.34 -17.59 2.88
C LEU A 69 12.44 -18.11 3.81
N GLY A 70 12.22 -17.98 5.10
CA GLY A 70 13.16 -18.36 6.13
C GLY A 70 12.58 -18.16 7.52
N THR A 71 13.43 -18.18 8.54
CA THR A 71 13.03 -17.86 9.90
C THR A 71 13.58 -16.51 10.35
N CYS A 72 12.77 -15.76 11.07
CA CYS A 72 13.16 -14.49 11.69
C CYS A 72 12.32 -14.24 12.93
N ALA A 73 12.76 -13.30 13.76
CA ALA A 73 12.01 -12.86 14.93
C ALA A 73 10.77 -12.06 14.48
N GLU A 74 9.62 -12.32 15.11
CA GLU A 74 8.41 -11.53 14.92
C GLU A 74 8.57 -10.12 15.51
N ILE A 75 7.75 -9.19 15.00
CA ILE A 75 7.68 -7.79 15.43
C ILE A 75 7.11 -7.69 16.86
N GLN A 76 7.73 -6.88 17.72
CA GLN A 76 7.37 -6.76 19.14
C GLN A 76 5.99 -6.14 19.36
N GLU A 77 5.56 -5.28 18.44
CA GLU A 77 4.28 -4.58 18.47
C GLU A 77 3.08 -5.51 18.23
N ILE A 78 3.32 -6.72 17.72
CA ILE A 78 2.27 -7.71 17.48
C ILE A 78 1.83 -8.35 18.80
N HIS A 79 0.55 -8.19 19.13
CA HIS A 79 0.00 -8.77 20.34
C HIS A 79 0.15 -10.30 20.36
N GLY A 80 0.86 -10.84 21.35
CA GLY A 80 1.13 -12.28 21.48
C GLY A 80 2.40 -12.76 20.75
N SER A 81 3.23 -11.85 20.22
CA SER A 81 4.57 -12.21 19.71
C SER A 81 5.62 -12.26 20.82
N ALA A 82 5.41 -11.56 21.94
CA ALA A 82 6.34 -11.51 23.05
C ALA A 82 6.44 -12.87 23.78
N CYS A 83 7.66 -13.27 24.12
CA CYS A 83 7.95 -14.54 24.79
C CYS A 83 9.06 -14.39 25.83
N LEU A 84 9.07 -15.28 26.83
CA LEU A 84 10.16 -15.46 27.80
C LEU A 84 10.84 -16.82 27.62
N THR A 85 10.10 -17.79 27.10
CA THR A 85 10.52 -19.18 26.91
C THR A 85 9.95 -19.74 25.61
N ASP A 86 10.55 -20.81 25.09
CA ASP A 86 10.08 -21.49 23.88
C ASP A 86 8.61 -21.97 23.99
N SER A 87 8.13 -22.29 25.19
CA SER A 87 6.73 -22.69 25.42
C SER A 87 5.71 -21.57 25.20
N ASP A 88 6.14 -20.31 25.25
CA ASP A 88 5.26 -19.17 24.96
C ASP A 88 4.98 -19.05 23.45
N CYS A 89 5.75 -19.76 22.61
CA CYS A 89 5.65 -19.77 21.16
C CYS A 89 5.09 -21.13 20.67
N PRO A 90 3.78 -21.36 20.69
CA PRO A 90 3.22 -22.63 20.23
C PRO A 90 3.55 -22.85 18.75
N VAL A 91 4.09 -24.03 18.41
CA VAL A 91 4.50 -24.42 17.04
C VAL A 91 3.30 -24.38 16.10
N ASP A 92 3.52 -23.92 14.86
CA ASP A 92 2.52 -23.80 13.79
C ASP A 92 1.35 -22.87 14.11
N ASN A 93 1.38 -22.18 15.25
CA ASN A 93 0.41 -21.16 15.57
C ASN A 93 0.62 -19.93 14.68
N VAL A 94 -0.46 -19.47 14.05
CA VAL A 94 -0.47 -18.30 13.20
C VAL A 94 -1.30 -17.22 13.88
N ASN A 95 -0.67 -16.08 14.16
CA ASN A 95 -1.40 -14.89 14.55
C ASN A 95 -1.90 -14.19 13.29
N HIS A 96 -3.21 -13.98 13.16
CA HIS A 96 -3.80 -13.29 12.01
C HIS A 96 -3.31 -11.85 11.81
N LEU A 97 -2.76 -11.22 12.85
CA LEU A 97 -2.13 -9.90 12.79
C LEU A 97 -0.60 -9.97 12.65
N GLY A 98 -0.01 -11.15 12.78
CA GLY A 98 1.43 -11.36 12.65
C GLY A 98 1.86 -11.64 11.21
N ASN A 99 3.15 -11.89 11.04
CA ASN A 99 3.79 -12.02 9.74
C ASN A 99 4.03 -13.48 9.33
N GLY A 100 3.85 -14.45 10.23
CA GLY A 100 4.17 -15.85 9.94
C GLY A 100 3.70 -16.85 10.99
N ALA A 101 4.08 -18.11 10.77
CA ALA A 101 3.79 -19.21 11.68
C ALA A 101 4.94 -19.40 12.68
N ASN A 102 4.62 -19.54 13.96
CA ASN A 102 5.61 -19.78 15.01
C ASN A 102 6.38 -21.09 14.79
N THR A 103 7.70 -21.06 14.95
CA THR A 103 8.56 -22.26 14.84
C THR A 103 8.67 -23.06 16.14
N GLY A 104 8.23 -22.49 17.27
CA GLY A 104 8.43 -23.07 18.59
C GLY A 104 9.54 -22.43 19.42
N LYS A 105 10.27 -21.44 18.89
CA LYS A 105 11.42 -20.84 19.58
C LYS A 105 11.17 -19.40 19.99
N CYS A 106 11.71 -19.02 21.14
CA CYS A 106 11.75 -17.66 21.63
C CYS A 106 13.12 -17.02 21.36
N ILE A 107 13.16 -15.94 20.58
CA ILE A 107 14.38 -15.19 20.29
C ILE A 107 14.52 -14.06 21.30
N ILE A 108 15.46 -14.20 22.24
CA ILE A 108 15.80 -13.18 23.23
C ILE A 108 17.15 -12.57 22.85
N GLN A 109 17.17 -11.26 22.61
CA GLN A 109 18.42 -10.55 22.31
C GLN A 109 19.26 -10.38 23.59
N PRO A 110 20.61 -10.40 23.48
CA PRO A 110 21.48 -10.20 24.64
C PRO A 110 21.20 -8.86 25.34
N GLY A 111 20.90 -8.90 26.64
CA GLY A 111 20.62 -7.71 27.45
C GLY A 111 19.14 -7.29 27.52
N VAL A 112 18.23 -8.05 26.89
CA VAL A 112 16.79 -7.81 26.96
C VAL A 112 16.12 -8.94 27.76
N SER A 113 15.15 -8.60 28.62
CA SER A 113 14.45 -9.59 29.46
C SER A 113 13.34 -10.34 28.71
N ASN A 114 12.77 -9.73 27.67
CA ASN A 114 11.65 -10.26 26.90
C ASN A 114 12.06 -10.40 25.43
N GLY A 115 11.80 -11.56 24.84
CA GLY A 115 12.06 -11.85 23.43
C GLY A 115 10.81 -11.79 22.57
N THR A 116 10.95 -12.19 21.31
CA THR A 116 9.82 -12.45 20.40
C THR A 116 9.91 -13.83 19.79
N CYS A 117 8.76 -14.40 19.45
CA CYS A 117 8.71 -15.70 18.81
C CYS A 117 9.42 -15.69 17.46
N GLU A 118 10.20 -16.74 17.20
CA GLU A 118 10.70 -17.04 15.87
C GLU A 118 9.54 -17.53 15.01
N ILE A 119 9.41 -16.95 13.82
CA ILE A 119 8.39 -17.31 12.83
C ILE A 119 9.05 -17.78 11.54
N TYR A 120 8.35 -18.63 10.79
CA TYR A 120 8.64 -18.92 9.40
C TYR A 120 7.84 -17.97 8.50
N SER A 121 8.53 -17.09 7.77
CA SER A 121 7.93 -16.01 6.99
C SER A 121 8.86 -15.52 5.85
N TRP A 122 8.42 -14.49 5.13
CA TRP A 122 9.25 -13.67 4.24
C TRP A 122 10.17 -12.78 5.07
N CYS A 123 11.42 -13.21 5.22
CA CYS A 123 12.41 -12.55 6.06
C CYS A 123 13.46 -11.79 5.21
N PRO A 124 13.93 -10.61 5.65
CA PRO A 124 13.56 -9.92 6.88
C PRO A 124 12.15 -9.32 6.82
N LEU A 125 11.51 -9.14 7.97
CA LEU A 125 10.18 -8.52 8.06
C LEU A 125 10.25 -7.04 7.69
N GLU A 126 9.10 -6.48 7.29
CA GLU A 126 8.97 -5.06 7.01
C GLU A 126 9.19 -4.21 8.26
N ASN A 127 9.82 -3.05 8.08
CA ASN A 127 9.90 -2.02 9.11
C ASN A 127 8.95 -0.88 8.75
N ASP A 128 7.80 -0.83 9.44
CA ASP A 128 6.74 0.15 9.22
C ASP A 128 7.14 1.61 9.58
N THR A 129 8.37 1.82 10.02
CA THR A 129 8.90 3.16 10.28
C THR A 129 9.04 3.94 8.97
N LEU A 130 8.23 4.99 8.83
CA LEU A 130 8.31 5.90 7.68
C LEU A 130 9.72 6.51 7.56
N PRO A 131 10.42 6.34 6.42
CA PRO A 131 11.81 6.77 6.29
C PRO A 131 12.06 8.28 6.44
N LEU A 132 11.05 9.11 6.16
CA LEU A 132 11.11 10.57 6.29
C LEU A 132 10.26 11.11 7.46
N GLY A 133 9.76 10.22 8.32
CA GLY A 133 8.78 10.58 9.35
C GLY A 133 7.39 10.90 8.80
N ARG A 134 6.52 11.44 9.65
CA ARG A 134 5.10 11.70 9.33
C ARG A 134 4.83 13.06 8.69
N GLU A 135 5.80 13.97 8.74
CA GLU A 135 5.64 15.36 8.29
C GLU A 135 5.99 15.56 6.82
N GLN A 136 6.62 14.58 6.17
CA GLN A 136 7.13 14.69 4.81
C GLN A 136 6.68 13.53 3.93
N PHE A 137 6.25 13.86 2.72
CA PHE A 137 5.97 12.88 1.67
C PHE A 137 7.27 12.52 0.93
N MET A 138 7.44 11.25 0.60
CA MET A 138 8.58 10.79 -0.19
C MET A 138 8.49 11.25 -1.64
N PHE A 139 7.27 11.40 -2.16
CA PHE A 139 7.01 11.80 -3.54
C PHE A 139 6.24 13.12 -3.64
N PRO A 140 6.82 14.27 -3.21
CA PRO A 140 6.13 15.56 -3.28
C PRO A 140 5.87 16.00 -4.73
N MET A 141 6.66 15.51 -5.69
CA MET A 141 6.49 15.83 -7.11
C MET A 141 5.19 15.29 -7.72
N VAL A 142 4.51 14.35 -7.06
CA VAL A 142 3.21 13.82 -7.49
C VAL A 142 2.14 14.93 -7.57
N GLU A 143 2.27 16.00 -6.78
CA GLU A 143 1.38 17.18 -6.88
C GLU A 143 1.40 17.81 -8.28
N ASN A 144 2.52 17.71 -8.99
CA ASN A 144 2.69 18.26 -10.35
C ASN A 144 2.29 17.28 -11.46
N PHE A 145 1.75 16.10 -11.11
CA PHE A 145 1.30 15.14 -12.11
C PHE A 145 -0.02 15.60 -12.73
N THR A 146 -0.26 15.18 -13.97
CA THR A 146 -1.49 15.48 -14.69
C THR A 146 -2.35 14.23 -14.83
N LEU A 147 -3.66 14.41 -14.76
CA LEU A 147 -4.64 13.35 -14.90
C LEU A 147 -5.57 13.69 -16.06
N LEU A 148 -5.59 12.84 -17.08
CA LEU A 148 -6.64 12.85 -18.08
C LEU A 148 -7.81 12.00 -17.56
N ILE A 149 -8.99 12.60 -17.50
CA ILE A 149 -10.26 11.89 -17.26
C ILE A 149 -11.05 11.95 -18.56
N LYS A 150 -11.23 10.81 -19.22
CA LYS A 150 -12.11 10.69 -20.38
C LYS A 150 -13.44 10.12 -19.90
N ASN A 151 -14.49 10.93 -19.99
CA ASN A 151 -15.84 10.55 -19.61
C ASN A 151 -16.74 10.54 -20.84
N ASP A 152 -17.30 9.38 -21.16
CA ASP A 152 -18.29 9.20 -22.22
C ASP A 152 -19.67 9.06 -21.57
N VAL A 153 -20.68 9.74 -22.11
CA VAL A 153 -22.03 9.78 -21.52
C VAL A 153 -23.08 9.63 -22.62
N THR A 154 -23.94 8.64 -22.49
CA THR A 154 -25.03 8.38 -23.43
C THR A 154 -26.39 8.47 -22.73
N PHE A 155 -27.34 9.17 -23.37
CA PHE A 155 -28.76 9.16 -23.03
C PHE A 155 -29.51 8.33 -24.08
N ARG A 156 -29.79 7.07 -23.73
CA ARG A 156 -30.33 6.09 -24.68
C ARG A 156 -31.71 6.44 -25.20
N LYS A 157 -32.55 7.06 -24.37
CA LYS A 157 -33.93 7.42 -24.73
C LYS A 157 -33.98 8.48 -25.82
N PHE A 158 -33.02 9.38 -25.82
CA PHE A 158 -32.95 10.50 -26.78
C PHE A 158 -31.95 10.26 -27.92
N ASN A 159 -31.28 9.10 -27.93
CA ASN A 159 -30.24 8.76 -28.89
C ASN A 159 -29.12 9.83 -28.97
N VAL A 160 -28.68 10.30 -27.80
CA VAL A 160 -27.60 11.29 -27.64
C VAL A 160 -26.37 10.59 -27.06
N HIS A 161 -25.21 10.82 -27.69
CA HIS A 161 -23.90 10.29 -27.33
C HIS A 161 -22.89 11.42 -27.12
#